data_AF-D2VPX0-F1
#
_entry.id   AF-D2VPX0-F1
#
_cell.length_a   1.000
_cell.length_b   1.000
_cell.length_c   1.000
_cell.angle_alpha   90.00
_cell.angle_beta   90.00
_cell.angle_gamma   90.00
#
_symmetry.space_group_name_H-M   'P 1'
#
loop_
_entity.id
_entity.type
_entity.pdbx_description
1 polymer ?
#
loop_
_entity_poly.entity_id
_entity_poly.type
_entity_poly.pdbx_seq_one_letter_code
_entity_poly.pdbx_strand_id
1 'polypeptide(L)'
;MGASDSWVRMAIYIGGCLVSCCVVIIVLAIVIPIGVVNSIPPEYCSSTNHLKYFPLGSIITMQKDLGLARFNIYNGTDTTVSNRSGRMKYRSWAIPYRIDLMTADEKGSCEGRGTSFSLGQKVDLTVCQNDTEIPFQTFGKIDQEWTFILRKYKIYGLNNVQIAYAEENFKIGSVDIDIKSPDGSLVYAKLVTKPFTSILETWEVNVKAELPDFDWRTIIYLVSVISYNRS
;
A
#
# COMPACT_ATOMS: atom_id res chain seq x y z
N MET A 1 -45.64 42.86 7.69
CA MET A 1 -45.10 41.53 8.02
C MET A 1 -43.95 41.26 7.05
N GLY A 2 -42.69 41.36 7.46
CA GLY A 2 -41.61 41.22 6.45
C GLY A 2 -40.16 41.44 6.89
N ALA A 3 -39.87 41.88 8.12
CA ALA A 3 -38.49 42.09 8.58
C ALA A 3 -38.10 41.21 9.79
N SER A 4 -39.04 40.85 10.67
CA SER A 4 -38.74 40.01 11.85
C SER A 4 -38.37 38.57 11.50
N ASP A 5 -38.97 38.01 10.44
CA ASP A 5 -38.76 36.62 10.04
C ASP A 5 -37.40 36.39 9.34
N SER A 6 -36.82 37.41 8.72
CA SER A 6 -35.53 37.26 8.02
C SER A 6 -34.36 37.13 9.00
N TRP A 7 -34.38 37.90 10.09
CA TRP A 7 -33.35 37.85 11.14
C TRP A 7 -33.37 36.52 11.90
N VAL A 8 -34.56 36.00 12.20
CA VAL A 8 -34.71 34.68 12.86
C VAL A 8 -34.18 33.56 11.97
N ARG A 9 -34.50 33.58 10.67
CA ARG A 9 -33.97 32.59 9.71
C ARG A 9 -32.45 32.69 9.59
N MET A 10 -31.89 33.90 9.51
CA MET A 10 -30.45 34.11 9.42
C MET A 10 -29.72 33.61 10.68
N ALA A 11 -30.27 33.87 11.88
CA ALA A 11 -29.72 33.37 13.13
C ALA A 11 -29.74 31.83 13.20
N ILE A 12 -30.80 31.19 12.71
CA ILE A 12 -30.88 29.72 12.62
C ILE A 12 -29.83 29.16 11.66
N TYR A 13 -29.63 29.78 10.49
CA TYR A 13 -28.59 29.33 9.54
C TYR A 13 -27.19 29.46 10.12
N ILE A 14 -26.86 30.61 10.72
CA ILE A 14 -25.55 30.84 11.34
C ILE A 14 -25.31 29.87 12.50
N GLY A 15 -26.32 29.69 13.37
CA GLY A 15 -26.25 28.73 14.48
C GLY A 15 -26.07 27.29 13.99
N GLY A 16 -26.81 26.89 12.95
CA GLY A 16 -26.69 25.58 12.33
C GLY A 16 -25.32 25.32 11.71
N CYS A 17 -24.76 26.31 10.99
CA CYS A 17 -23.41 26.22 10.42
C CYS A 17 -22.32 26.13 11.50
N LEU A 18 -22.47 26.87 12.62
CA LEU A 18 -21.52 26.79 13.73
C LEU A 18 -21.57 25.44 14.41
N VAL A 19 -22.76 24.91 14.68
CA VAL A 19 -22.92 23.57 15.27
C VAL A 19 -22.37 22.49 14.34
N SER A 20 -22.65 22.55 13.03
CA SER A 20 -22.12 21.57 12.08
C SER A 20 -20.60 21.63 11.98
N CYS A 21 -20.00 22.83 11.96
CA CYS A 21 -18.54 23.00 11.99
C CYS A 21 -17.93 22.44 13.28
N CYS A 22 -18.52 22.72 14.44
CA CYS A 22 -18.04 22.18 15.72
C CYS A 22 -18.09 20.65 15.74
N VAL A 23 -19.17 20.04 15.24
CA VAL A 23 -19.28 18.57 15.14
C VAL A 23 -18.20 18.00 14.23
N VAL A 24 -17.98 18.60 13.05
CA VAL A 24 -16.92 18.16 12.12
C VAL A 24 -15.54 18.28 12.77
N ILE A 25 -15.25 19.39 13.46
CA ILE A 25 -13.97 19.59 14.15
C ILE A 25 -13.78 18.55 15.26
N ILE A 26 -14.80 18.28 16.07
CA ILE A 26 -14.73 17.27 17.14
C ILE A 26 -14.49 15.88 16.55
N VAL A 27 -15.20 15.52 15.47
CA VAL A 27 -15.00 14.26 14.77
C VAL A 27 -13.56 14.17 14.25
N LEU A 28 -13.06 15.19 13.55
CA LEU A 28 -11.68 15.19 13.05
C LEU A 28 -10.65 15.15 14.19
N ALA A 29 -10.88 15.89 15.27
CA ALA A 29 -9.98 15.95 16.44
C ALA A 29 -9.92 14.66 17.24
N ILE A 30 -10.95 13.80 17.18
CA ILE A 30 -10.94 12.47 17.81
C ILE A 30 -10.41 11.42 16.83
N VAL A 31 -10.91 11.45 15.60
CA VAL A 31 -10.67 10.41 14.60
C VAL A 31 -9.24 10.46 14.06
N ILE A 32 -8.69 11.66 13.81
CA ILE A 32 -7.32 11.79 13.30
C ILE A 32 -6.30 11.28 14.32
N PRO A 33 -6.31 11.70 15.61
CA PRO A 33 -5.38 11.15 16.58
C PRO A 33 -5.52 9.64 16.77
N ILE A 34 -6.73 9.08 16.80
CA ILE A 34 -6.89 7.61 16.86
C ILE A 34 -6.28 6.94 15.62
N GLY A 35 -6.41 7.56 14.45
CA GLY A 35 -5.79 7.06 13.22
C GLY A 35 -4.27 7.24 13.14
N VAL A 36 -3.72 8.24 13.82
CA VAL A 36 -2.28 8.48 13.90
C VAL A 36 -1.64 7.69 15.03
N VAL A 37 -2.26 7.55 16.20
CA VAL A 37 -1.69 6.83 17.37
C VAL A 37 -1.55 5.33 17.11
N ASN A 38 -2.33 4.76 16.19
CA ASN A 38 -2.11 3.38 15.72
C ASN A 38 -0.86 3.20 14.83
N SER A 39 -0.07 4.28 14.60
CA SER A 39 1.12 4.30 13.75
C SER A 39 2.43 3.95 14.46
N ILE A 40 2.37 3.35 15.65
CA ILE A 40 3.57 2.97 16.40
C ILE A 40 4.38 1.97 15.55
N PRO A 41 5.67 2.24 15.29
CA PRO A 41 6.54 1.31 14.57
C PRO A 41 6.66 0.00 15.35
N PRO A 42 6.95 -1.12 14.70
CA PRO A 42 7.23 -2.36 15.41
C PRO A 42 8.41 -2.19 16.38
N GLU A 43 8.30 -2.76 17.57
CA GLU A 43 9.33 -2.68 18.63
C GLU A 43 10.64 -3.38 18.28
N TYR A 44 10.60 -4.32 17.31
CA TYR A 44 11.76 -5.13 16.94
C TYR A 44 11.89 -5.27 15.43
N CYS A 45 13.08 -5.02 14.89
CA CYS A 45 13.44 -5.40 13.52
C CYS A 45 13.82 -6.87 13.42
N SER A 46 12.99 -7.63 12.72
CA SER A 46 13.21 -9.00 12.26
C SER A 46 13.44 -9.03 10.75
N SER A 47 14.12 -10.08 10.28
CA SER A 47 14.44 -10.23 8.86
C SER A 47 13.23 -10.75 8.06
N THR A 48 13.00 -10.18 6.88
CA THR A 48 12.12 -10.71 5.83
C THR A 48 12.89 -11.17 4.60
N ASN A 49 14.14 -11.63 4.79
CA ASN A 49 14.98 -12.09 3.69
C ASN A 49 14.37 -13.27 2.92
N HIS A 50 13.52 -14.09 3.55
CA HIS A 50 12.81 -15.19 2.87
C HIS A 50 11.81 -14.71 1.81
N LEU A 51 11.40 -13.43 1.85
CA LEU A 51 10.52 -12.81 0.86
C LEU A 51 11.30 -12.09 -0.26
N LYS A 52 12.63 -12.10 -0.21
CA LYS A 52 13.47 -11.46 -1.24
C LYS A 52 13.51 -12.24 -2.54
N TYR A 53 13.39 -13.55 -2.47
CA TYR A 53 13.61 -14.46 -3.58
C TYR A 53 12.45 -15.45 -3.72
N PHE A 54 11.93 -15.57 -4.93
CA PHE A 54 10.96 -16.58 -5.30
C PHE A 54 11.42 -17.26 -6.59
N PRO A 55 11.44 -18.61 -6.66
CA PRO A 55 11.82 -19.31 -7.88
C PRO A 55 10.81 -19.10 -9.01
N LEU A 56 11.25 -19.30 -10.25
CA LEU A 56 10.38 -19.29 -11.42
C LEU A 56 9.16 -20.20 -11.23
N GLY A 57 7.98 -19.71 -11.61
CA GLY A 57 6.72 -20.44 -11.48
C GLY A 57 6.08 -20.36 -10.10
N SER A 58 6.70 -19.69 -9.12
CA SER A 58 6.09 -19.43 -7.83
C SER A 58 4.85 -18.54 -7.96
N ILE A 59 3.88 -18.78 -7.08
CA ILE A 59 2.69 -17.94 -6.92
C ILE A 59 2.73 -17.35 -5.52
N ILE A 60 2.73 -16.03 -5.40
CA ILE A 60 2.60 -15.34 -4.12
C ILE A 60 1.16 -14.84 -4.03
N THR A 61 0.42 -15.32 -3.03
CA THR A 61 -0.94 -14.85 -2.80
C THR A 61 -0.94 -13.76 -1.74
N MET A 62 -1.62 -12.66 -2.03
CA MET A 62 -1.78 -11.54 -1.11
C MET A 62 -3.27 -11.29 -0.89
N GLN A 63 -3.77 -11.58 0.30
CA GLN A 63 -5.18 -11.43 0.65
C GLN A 63 -5.36 -10.27 1.62
N LYS A 64 -6.23 -9.34 1.26
CA LYS A 64 -6.60 -8.21 2.12
C LYS A 64 -7.48 -8.72 3.27
N ASP A 65 -7.11 -8.39 4.49
CA ASP A 65 -7.89 -8.73 5.69
C ASP A 65 -9.12 -7.81 5.83
N LEU A 66 -10.15 -8.25 6.58
CA LEU A 66 -11.31 -7.42 6.93
C LEU A 66 -10.85 -6.31 7.90
N GLY A 67 -10.40 -5.20 7.34
CA GLY A 67 -9.89 -4.07 8.11
C GLY A 67 -8.88 -3.23 7.33
N LEU A 68 -8.32 -2.23 8.02
CA LEU A 68 -7.46 -1.16 7.50
C LEU A 68 -6.26 -1.65 6.67
N ALA A 69 -6.47 -1.83 5.36
CA ALA A 69 -5.44 -1.97 4.33
C ALA A 69 -4.34 -3.03 4.62
N ARG A 70 -4.64 -4.08 5.40
CA ARG A 70 -3.66 -5.12 5.74
C ARG A 70 -3.71 -6.24 4.72
N PHE A 71 -2.55 -6.74 4.32
CA PHE A 71 -2.44 -7.92 3.46
C PHE A 71 -1.75 -9.06 4.19
N ASN A 72 -2.36 -10.23 4.22
CA ASN A 72 -1.67 -11.47 4.54
C ASN A 72 -0.96 -11.97 3.28
N ILE A 73 0.29 -12.41 3.42
CA ILE A 73 1.13 -12.90 2.32
C ILE A 73 1.31 -14.40 2.50
N TYR A 74 1.10 -15.16 1.44
CA TYR A 74 1.23 -16.62 1.40
C TYR A 74 2.15 -17.01 0.25
N ASN A 75 2.99 -18.01 0.51
CA ASN A 75 3.74 -18.68 -0.54
C ASN A 75 2.88 -19.83 -1.09
N GLY A 76 2.35 -19.66 -2.30
CA GLY A 76 1.36 -20.54 -2.91
C GLY A 76 -0.07 -20.01 -2.83
N THR A 77 -1.03 -20.87 -3.17
CA THR A 77 -2.47 -20.55 -3.25
C THR A 77 -3.26 -20.90 -1.99
N ASP A 78 -2.67 -21.67 -1.08
CA ASP A 78 -3.25 -21.98 0.23
C ASP A 78 -3.18 -20.75 1.14
N THR A 79 -4.35 -20.23 1.51
CA THR A 79 -4.54 -19.01 2.31
C THR A 79 -4.82 -19.30 3.79
N THR A 80 -4.57 -20.52 4.27
CA THR A 80 -4.67 -20.87 5.69
C THR A 80 -3.67 -20.10 6.55
N VAL A 81 -4.06 -19.76 7.79
CA VAL A 81 -3.22 -18.99 8.72
C VAL A 81 -1.85 -19.65 8.96
N SER A 82 -1.81 -20.98 9.01
CA SER A 82 -0.57 -21.78 9.16
C SER A 82 0.40 -21.62 7.99
N ASN A 83 -0.07 -21.26 6.80
CA ASN A 83 0.76 -21.06 5.61
C ASN A 83 1.15 -19.59 5.38
N ARG A 84 0.81 -18.69 6.30
CA ARG A 84 1.13 -17.27 6.19
C ARG A 84 2.65 -17.08 6.27
N SER A 85 3.22 -16.49 5.24
CA SER A 85 4.67 -16.20 5.14
C SER A 85 5.03 -14.81 5.65
N GLY A 86 4.07 -13.90 5.69
CA GLY A 86 4.26 -12.52 6.14
C GLY A 86 2.97 -11.73 6.17
N ARG A 87 3.08 -10.46 6.56
CA ARG A 87 1.94 -9.53 6.59
C ARG A 87 2.40 -8.14 6.18
N MET A 88 1.59 -7.42 5.41
CA MET A 88 1.73 -5.97 5.27
C MET A 88 0.68 -5.23 6.10
N LYS A 89 1.09 -4.11 6.67
CA LYS A 89 0.23 -3.26 7.48
C LYS A 89 0.56 -1.79 7.22
N TYR A 90 -0.45 -0.99 6.92
CA TYR A 90 -0.29 0.46 6.94
C TYR A 90 -0.23 0.92 8.40
N ARG A 91 0.74 1.79 8.74
CA ARG A 91 0.88 2.31 10.10
C ARG A 91 -0.29 3.20 10.49
N SER A 92 -0.73 4.05 9.58
CA SER A 92 -1.90 4.88 9.80
C SER A 92 -2.90 4.64 8.69
N TRP A 93 -4.17 4.61 9.06
CA TRP A 93 -5.26 4.57 8.11
C TRP A 93 -5.74 5.96 7.69
N ALA A 94 -5.52 6.97 8.55
CA ALA A 94 -5.93 8.34 8.29
C ALA A 94 -4.94 9.05 7.35
N ILE A 95 -3.64 8.78 7.52
CA ILE A 95 -2.59 9.22 6.60
C ILE A 95 -1.74 8.00 6.29
N PRO A 96 -2.14 7.18 5.32
CA PRO A 96 -1.31 6.09 4.88
C PRO A 96 -0.15 6.74 4.13
N TYR A 97 1.01 6.77 4.77
CA TYR A 97 2.28 7.16 4.13
C TYR A 97 3.41 6.19 4.51
N ARG A 98 3.12 5.19 5.35
CA ARG A 98 4.05 4.13 5.74
C ARG A 98 3.35 2.79 5.67
N ILE A 99 3.99 1.84 5.01
CA ILE A 99 3.60 0.44 4.95
C ILE A 99 4.73 -0.36 5.58
N ASP A 100 4.40 -1.19 6.56
CA ASP A 100 5.34 -2.16 7.13
C ASP A 100 5.11 -3.51 6.46
N LEU A 101 6.20 -4.11 5.98
CA LEU A 101 6.24 -5.53 5.67
C LEU A 101 6.74 -6.25 6.91
N MET A 102 6.05 -7.27 7.38
CA MET A 102 6.32 -7.95 8.65
C MET A 102 6.40 -9.47 8.43
N THR A 103 7.04 -10.17 9.35
CA THR A 103 7.03 -11.64 9.37
C THR A 103 5.64 -12.17 9.70
N ALA A 104 5.46 -13.49 9.59
CA ALA A 104 4.19 -14.15 9.94
C ALA A 104 3.77 -13.91 11.40
N ASP A 105 4.74 -13.71 12.29
CA ASP A 105 4.55 -13.42 13.73
C ASP A 105 4.37 -11.92 14.02
N GLU A 106 4.21 -11.08 12.99
CA GLU A 106 4.06 -9.63 13.12
C GLU A 106 5.23 -8.95 13.84
N LYS A 107 6.43 -9.54 13.74
CA LYS A 107 7.66 -8.89 14.15
C LYS A 107 8.12 -7.99 13.01
N GLY A 108 8.58 -6.79 13.37
CA GLY A 108 8.85 -5.71 12.43
C GLY A 108 9.78 -6.14 11.32
N SER A 109 9.55 -5.63 10.12
CA SER A 109 10.53 -5.71 9.05
C SER A 109 10.35 -4.49 8.16
N CYS A 110 11.14 -4.42 7.09
CA CYS A 110 11.27 -3.37 6.09
C CYS A 110 10.06 -2.45 5.96
N GLU A 111 10.32 -1.17 5.72
CA GLU A 111 9.32 -0.11 5.63
C GLU A 111 9.30 0.48 4.22
N GLY A 112 8.10 0.66 3.67
CA GLY A 112 7.83 1.49 2.50
C GLY A 112 7.30 2.85 2.93
N ARG A 113 8.06 3.91 2.66
CA ARG A 113 7.73 5.29 3.03
C ARG A 113 7.33 6.09 1.80
N GLY A 114 6.07 6.50 1.75
CA GLY A 114 5.53 7.42 0.77
C GLY A 114 5.67 8.89 1.20
N THR A 115 5.78 9.81 0.24
CA THR A 115 5.54 11.25 0.49
C THR A 115 4.04 11.54 0.69
N SER A 116 3.20 10.80 -0.03
CA SER A 116 1.76 10.61 0.20
C SER A 116 1.31 9.41 -0.63
N PHE A 117 0.37 8.60 -0.14
CA PHE A 117 -0.29 7.61 -0.99
C PHE A 117 -1.48 8.25 -1.77
N SER A 118 -1.26 9.39 -2.43
CA SER A 118 -2.24 10.07 -3.29
C SER A 118 -1.81 10.03 -4.77
N LEU A 119 -2.25 10.96 -5.63
CA LEU A 119 -1.78 11.04 -7.03
C LEU A 119 -0.26 11.25 -7.11
N GLY A 120 0.44 10.47 -7.95
CA GLY A 120 1.89 10.63 -8.22
C GLY A 120 2.81 10.10 -7.11
N GLN A 121 2.49 8.92 -6.57
CA GLN A 121 3.18 8.35 -5.41
C GLN A 121 4.66 8.04 -5.66
N LYS A 122 5.49 8.39 -4.69
CA LYS A 122 6.88 7.94 -4.61
C LYS A 122 7.05 7.22 -3.29
N VAL A 123 7.47 5.96 -3.35
CA VAL A 123 7.63 5.09 -2.18
C VAL A 123 9.08 4.64 -2.12
N ASP A 124 9.79 5.08 -1.09
CA ASP A 124 11.14 4.62 -0.81
C ASP A 124 11.07 3.40 0.10
N LEU A 125 11.78 2.33 -0.27
CA LEU A 125 11.75 1.05 0.44
C LEU A 125 13.03 0.87 1.22
N THR A 126 12.91 0.74 2.53
CA THR A 126 14.02 0.71 3.47
C THR A 126 14.03 -0.57 4.29
N VAL A 127 15.22 -1.10 4.56
CA VAL A 127 15.39 -2.23 5.47
C VAL A 127 15.07 -1.75 6.88
N CYS A 128 14.44 -2.60 7.69
CA CYS A 128 14.18 -2.28 9.09
C CYS A 128 15.50 -2.10 9.84
N GLN A 129 15.60 -1.03 10.64
CA GLN A 129 16.75 -0.75 11.49
C GLN A 129 16.25 -0.37 12.88
N ASN A 130 16.89 -0.89 13.92
CA ASN A 130 16.58 -0.53 15.31
C ASN A 130 17.29 0.75 15.75
N ASP A 131 18.26 1.22 14.96
CA ASP A 131 19.13 2.34 15.32
C ASP A 131 18.84 3.55 14.42
N THR A 132 18.44 4.66 15.04
CA THR A 132 18.13 5.91 14.34
C THR A 132 19.37 6.75 14.01
N GLU A 133 20.53 6.39 14.55
CA GLU A 133 21.80 7.10 14.29
C GLU A 133 22.40 6.71 12.93
N ILE A 134 22.01 5.55 12.39
CA ILE A 134 22.47 5.06 11.09
C ILE A 134 21.47 5.48 10.00
N PRO A 135 21.93 5.99 8.84
CA PRO A 135 21.04 6.24 7.72
C PRO A 135 20.30 4.97 7.27
N PHE A 136 19.00 5.10 7.03
CA PHE A 136 18.18 4.00 6.53
C PHE A 136 18.74 3.44 5.22
N GLN A 137 18.93 2.13 5.18
CA GLN A 137 19.41 1.41 4.00
C GLN A 137 18.23 1.20 3.05
N THR A 138 18.18 1.99 1.98
CA THR A 138 17.23 1.82 0.89
C THR A 138 17.59 0.59 0.07
N PHE A 139 16.62 -0.28 -0.21
CA PHE A 139 16.79 -1.44 -1.10
C PHE A 139 16.02 -1.31 -2.41
N GLY A 140 15.07 -0.38 -2.49
CA GLY A 140 14.33 -0.13 -3.71
C GLY A 140 13.45 1.11 -3.61
N LYS A 141 12.81 1.44 -4.72
CA LYS A 141 11.88 2.57 -4.82
C LYS A 141 10.81 2.29 -5.86
N ILE A 142 9.60 2.79 -5.63
CA ILE A 142 8.49 2.77 -6.58
C ILE A 142 8.13 4.22 -6.89
N ASP A 143 8.11 4.59 -8.17
CA ASP A 143 7.69 5.91 -8.64
C ASP A 143 6.49 5.77 -9.57
N GLN A 144 5.37 6.37 -9.19
CA GLN A 144 4.14 6.35 -9.97
C GLN A 144 4.07 7.59 -10.85
N GLU A 145 4.08 7.35 -12.16
CA GLU A 145 3.72 8.34 -13.16
C GLU A 145 2.23 8.19 -13.48
N TRP A 146 1.49 9.26 -13.23
CA TRP A 146 0.05 9.28 -13.46
C TRP A 146 -0.29 10.08 -14.71
N THR A 147 -1.15 9.50 -15.53
CA THR A 147 -1.89 10.19 -16.58
C THR A 147 -3.38 9.89 -16.40
N PHE A 148 -4.26 10.64 -17.09
CA PHE A 148 -5.71 10.46 -17.00
C PHE A 148 -6.20 9.05 -17.37
N ILE A 149 -5.43 8.28 -18.14
CA ILE A 149 -5.85 7.00 -18.74
C ILE A 149 -4.97 5.83 -18.28
N LEU A 150 -3.76 6.12 -17.81
CA LEU A 150 -2.75 5.11 -17.48
C LEU A 150 -2.04 5.48 -16.18
N ARG A 151 -1.88 4.47 -15.31
CA ARG A 151 -0.95 4.53 -14.18
C ARG A 151 0.28 3.70 -14.53
N LYS A 152 1.44 4.34 -14.59
CA LYS A 152 2.72 3.66 -14.80
C LYS A 152 3.50 3.68 -13.50
N TYR A 153 4.02 2.53 -13.09
CA TYR A 153 4.84 2.38 -11.91
C TYR A 153 6.25 2.00 -12.34
N LYS A 154 7.22 2.88 -12.14
CA LYS A 154 8.64 2.61 -12.33
C LYS A 154 9.21 2.01 -11.05
N ILE A 155 9.91 0.89 -11.19
CA ILE A 155 10.50 0.16 -10.07
C ILE A 155 12.01 0.31 -10.16
N TYR A 156 12.61 0.78 -9.09
CA TYR A 156 14.04 0.99 -8.96
C TYR A 156 14.60 0.04 -7.90
N GLY A 157 15.76 -0.54 -8.19
CA GLY A 157 16.53 -1.33 -7.23
C GLY A 157 17.46 -0.46 -6.39
N LEU A 158 18.55 -1.08 -5.94
CA LEU A 158 19.67 -0.37 -5.32
C LEU A 158 20.22 0.71 -6.26
N ASN A 159 20.74 1.80 -5.68
CA ASN A 159 21.36 2.93 -6.40
C ASN A 159 20.43 3.67 -7.38
N ASN A 160 19.11 3.60 -7.22
CA ASN A 160 18.12 4.24 -8.09
C ASN A 160 18.21 3.81 -9.56
N VAL A 161 18.70 2.61 -9.85
CA VAL A 161 18.65 2.04 -11.21
C VAL A 161 17.25 1.49 -11.46
N GLN A 162 16.60 1.91 -12.55
CA GLN A 162 15.31 1.34 -12.92
C GLN A 162 15.50 -0.12 -13.33
N ILE A 163 14.87 -1.03 -12.61
CA ILE A 163 14.99 -2.47 -12.84
C ILE A 163 13.73 -3.06 -13.45
N ALA A 164 12.57 -2.42 -13.29
CA ALA A 164 11.33 -2.88 -13.90
C ALA A 164 10.32 -1.73 -14.06
N TYR A 165 9.23 -1.99 -14.76
CA TYR A 165 8.05 -1.14 -14.71
C TYR A 165 6.76 -1.96 -14.80
N ALA A 166 5.66 -1.36 -14.36
CA ALA A 166 4.32 -1.92 -14.46
C ALA A 166 3.37 -0.87 -15.04
N GLU A 167 2.39 -1.30 -15.80
CA GLU A 167 1.37 -0.42 -16.39
C GLU A 167 -0.02 -0.94 -16.06
N GLU A 168 -0.79 -0.11 -15.37
CA GLU A 168 -2.18 -0.38 -15.02
C GLU A 168 -3.09 0.47 -15.92
N ASN A 169 -3.86 -0.21 -16.75
CA ASN A 169 -4.98 0.39 -17.46
C ASN A 169 -6.19 0.44 -16.52
N PHE A 170 -6.92 1.56 -16.51
CA PHE A 170 -8.18 1.68 -15.76
C PHE A 170 -9.26 0.78 -16.39
N LYS A 171 -9.28 -0.49 -15.99
CA LYS A 171 -10.35 -1.43 -16.30
C LYS A 171 -11.17 -1.71 -15.04
N ILE A 172 -12.48 -1.61 -15.17
CA ILE A 172 -13.44 -2.04 -14.14
C ILE A 172 -13.41 -3.58 -14.09
N GLY A 173 -13.26 -4.15 -12.91
CA GLY A 173 -13.22 -5.61 -12.71
C GLY A 173 -11.81 -6.15 -12.43
N SER A 174 -11.50 -7.32 -12.98
CA SER A 174 -10.23 -8.01 -12.77
C SER A 174 -9.06 -7.24 -13.35
N VAL A 175 -8.05 -7.00 -12.52
CA VAL A 175 -6.77 -6.43 -12.87
C VAL A 175 -5.86 -7.52 -13.38
N ASP A 176 -5.20 -7.20 -14.48
CA ASP A 176 -4.12 -7.98 -15.04
C ASP A 176 -2.99 -7.01 -15.40
N ILE A 177 -1.87 -7.09 -14.68
CA ILE A 177 -0.71 -6.20 -14.84
C ILE A 177 0.54 -7.05 -15.02
N ASP A 178 1.25 -6.82 -16.12
CA ASP A 178 2.57 -7.36 -16.33
C ASP A 178 3.63 -6.45 -15.69
N ILE A 179 4.54 -7.05 -14.93
CA ILE A 179 5.80 -6.44 -14.49
C ILE A 179 6.84 -6.74 -15.54
N LYS A 180 7.35 -5.71 -16.21
CA LYS A 180 8.26 -5.84 -17.35
C LYS A 180 9.65 -5.30 -17.03
N SER A 181 10.65 -5.81 -17.74
CA SER A 181 11.99 -5.21 -17.81
C SER A 181 11.93 -3.76 -18.30
N PRO A 182 12.95 -2.91 -18.04
CA PRO A 182 12.91 -1.49 -18.41
C PRO A 182 12.73 -1.24 -19.92
N ASP A 183 13.22 -2.15 -20.76
CA ASP A 183 13.08 -2.14 -22.22
C ASP A 183 11.78 -2.80 -22.72
N GLY A 184 11.00 -3.43 -21.83
CA GLY A 184 9.75 -4.11 -22.14
C GLY A 184 9.89 -5.50 -22.78
N SER A 185 11.11 -6.01 -22.96
CA SER A 185 11.37 -7.27 -23.67
C SER A 185 11.02 -8.52 -22.85
N LEU A 186 11.08 -8.44 -21.52
CA LEU A 186 10.84 -9.56 -20.61
C LEU A 186 9.71 -9.23 -19.64
N VAL A 187 8.86 -10.22 -19.37
CA VAL A 187 7.85 -10.16 -18.30
C VAL A 187 8.39 -10.93 -17.10
N TYR A 188 8.65 -10.22 -16.02
CA TYR A 188 9.19 -10.77 -14.77
C TYR A 188 8.12 -11.40 -13.90
N ALA A 189 6.95 -10.76 -13.84
CA ALA A 189 5.81 -11.26 -13.10
C ALA A 189 4.50 -10.79 -13.70
N LYS A 190 3.43 -11.47 -13.31
CA LYS A 190 2.06 -11.12 -13.68
C LYS A 190 1.21 -10.99 -12.42
N LEU A 191 0.67 -9.81 -12.19
CA LEU A 191 -0.24 -9.50 -11.08
C LEU A 191 -1.68 -9.71 -11.53
N VAL A 192 -2.42 -10.54 -10.83
CA VAL A 192 -3.82 -10.83 -11.14
C VAL A 192 -4.66 -10.62 -9.88
N THR A 193 -5.72 -9.83 -9.96
CA THR A 193 -6.74 -9.81 -8.88
C THR A 193 -7.76 -10.90 -9.13
N LYS A 194 -8.13 -11.65 -8.10
CA LYS A 194 -9.30 -12.53 -8.18
C LYS A 194 -10.58 -11.70 -8.29
N PRO A 195 -11.57 -12.17 -9.07
CA PRO A 195 -12.84 -11.48 -9.21
C PRO A 195 -13.53 -11.28 -7.84
N PHE A 196 -14.31 -10.22 -7.73
CA PHE A 196 -15.05 -9.76 -6.54
C PHE A 196 -16.06 -10.77 -5.94
N THR A 197 -16.11 -12.01 -6.42
CA THR A 197 -16.89 -13.07 -5.77
C THR A 197 -16.30 -13.48 -4.42
N SER A 198 -15.03 -13.15 -4.15
CA SER A 198 -14.46 -13.22 -2.81
C SER A 198 -14.79 -11.97 -2.00
N ILE A 199 -15.26 -12.16 -0.76
CA ILE A 199 -15.50 -11.08 0.22
C ILE A 199 -14.22 -10.24 0.47
N LEU A 200 -13.06 -10.86 0.25
CA LEU A 200 -11.75 -10.27 0.45
C LEU A 200 -11.04 -10.02 -0.90
N GLU A 201 -10.49 -8.81 -1.06
CA GLU A 201 -9.62 -8.49 -2.19
C GLU A 201 -8.38 -9.39 -2.15
N THR A 202 -8.17 -10.18 -3.20
CA THR A 202 -7.06 -11.13 -3.30
C THR A 202 -6.27 -10.91 -4.58
N TRP A 203 -4.95 -10.80 -4.44
CA TRP A 203 -3.99 -10.67 -5.53
C TRP A 203 -3.11 -11.92 -5.62
N GLU A 204 -2.79 -12.33 -6.83
CA GLU A 204 -1.80 -13.36 -7.12
C GLU A 204 -0.66 -12.74 -7.93
N VAL A 205 0.56 -12.89 -7.43
CA VAL A 205 1.80 -12.53 -8.12
C VAL A 205 2.39 -13.81 -8.69
N ASN A 206 2.34 -13.95 -10.01
CA ASN A 206 2.88 -15.11 -10.72
C ASN A 206 4.29 -14.78 -11.21
N VAL A 207 5.30 -15.47 -10.71
CA VAL A 207 6.71 -15.27 -11.11
C VAL A 207 6.94 -15.90 -12.49
N LYS A 208 7.36 -15.08 -13.46
CA LYS A 208 7.54 -15.46 -14.88
C LYS A 208 8.99 -15.48 -15.37
N ALA A 209 9.91 -14.88 -14.61
CA ALA A 209 11.35 -14.95 -14.89
C ALA A 209 12.15 -15.07 -13.59
N GLU A 210 13.31 -15.72 -13.65
CA GLU A 210 14.29 -15.68 -12.56
C GLU A 210 15.10 -14.39 -12.65
N LEU A 211 15.20 -13.70 -11.51
CA LEU A 211 15.96 -12.47 -11.38
C LEU A 211 16.77 -12.55 -10.08
N PRO A 212 18.03 -13.01 -10.13
CA PRO A 212 18.81 -13.29 -8.92
C PRO A 212 19.06 -12.06 -8.05
N ASP A 213 19.09 -10.85 -8.63
CA ASP A 213 19.31 -9.59 -7.92
C ASP A 213 18.03 -8.79 -7.64
N PHE A 214 16.86 -9.34 -7.98
CA PHE A 214 15.59 -8.62 -7.84
C PHE A 214 14.94 -8.90 -6.48
N ASP A 215 14.76 -7.84 -5.70
CA ASP A 215 14.09 -7.94 -4.41
C ASP A 215 12.57 -7.96 -4.58
N TRP A 216 11.98 -9.15 -4.50
CA TRP A 216 10.54 -9.40 -4.67
C TRP A 216 9.66 -8.68 -3.65
N ARG A 217 10.23 -8.23 -2.51
CA ARG A 217 9.50 -7.39 -1.55
C ARG A 217 9.02 -6.10 -2.20
N THR A 218 9.73 -5.58 -3.20
CA THR A 218 9.32 -4.42 -3.99
C THR A 218 8.01 -4.64 -4.72
N ILE A 219 7.78 -5.84 -5.26
CA ILE A 219 6.51 -6.19 -5.94
C ILE A 219 5.38 -6.37 -4.92
N ILE A 220 5.69 -6.94 -3.76
CA ILE A 220 4.74 -7.02 -2.64
C ILE A 220 4.27 -5.60 -2.23
N TYR A 221 5.20 -4.64 -2.12
CA TYR A 221 4.86 -3.24 -1.88
C TYR A 221 4.02 -2.62 -3.00
N LEU A 222 4.36 -2.90 -4.26
CA LEU A 222 3.62 -2.41 -5.41
C LEU A 222 2.15 -2.87 -5.39
N VAL A 223 1.88 -4.13 -5.04
CA VAL A 223 0.50 -4.65 -4.90
C VAL A 223 -0.28 -3.83 -3.86
N SER A 224 0.36 -3.50 -2.73
CA SER A 224 -0.26 -2.64 -1.71
C SER A 224 -0.63 -1.27 -2.25
N VAL A 225 0.31 -0.65 -2.96
CA VAL A 225 0.17 0.68 -3.57
C VAL A 225 -0.97 0.71 -4.59
N ILE A 226 -1.03 -0.30 -5.46
CA ILE A 226 -2.10 -0.42 -6.46
C ILE A 226 -3.46 -0.62 -5.78
N SER A 227 -3.55 -1.54 -4.81
CA SER A 227 -4.81 -1.78 -4.08
C SER A 227 -5.33 -0.53 -3.39
N TYR A 228 -4.45 0.22 -2.73
CA TYR A 228 -4.83 1.47 -2.06
C TYR A 228 -5.39 2.50 -3.04
N ASN A 229 -4.74 2.67 -4.20
CA ASN A 229 -5.17 3.61 -5.22
C ASN A 229 -6.46 3.23 -5.97
N ARG A 230 -6.98 2.02 -5.74
CA ARG A 230 -8.24 1.53 -6.32
C ARG A 230 -9.41 1.52 -5.34
N SER A 231 -9.12 1.55 -4.03
CA SER A 231 -10.11 1.61 -2.95
C SER A 231 -10.65 3.03 -2.80
#